data_AF-A0A6P0VPC7-F1
#
_entry.id   AF-A0A6P0VPC7-F1
#
_cell.length_a   1.000
_cell.length_b   1.000
_cell.length_c   1.000
_cell.angle_alpha   90.00
_cell.angle_beta   90.00
_cell.angle_gamma   90.00
#
_symmetry.space_group_name_H-M   'P 1'
#
loop_
_entity.id
_entity.type
_entity.pdbx_description
1 polymer ?
#
loop_
_entity_poly.entity_id
_entity_poly.type
_entity_poly.pdbx_seq_one_letter_code
_entity_poly.pdbx_strand_id
1 'polypeptide(L)'
;YLSADGEEGYPGNLAVTVIYTLTDNNELKLEMTATTDKSTPINLVNHSYWNLAGHGTGNVLEQYLTINADSYTLTDEQLIPTGEIQSVKDTPYDFTQPQLIEEGIKQLKDTLKQDYRGGYDLNYVLNGESDKLELAATVYEPQSGRQMELYTNQPGMQFYSGNFGKGEIPGKGDVVYRTHQGLCLETQYFPDSVNQPNFPSVILRPGQTYRHIMVHKFSTKQANL
;
A
#
# COMPACT_ATOMS: atom_id res chain seq x y z
N TYR A 1 -19.23 -11.22 -1.24
CA TYR A 1 -19.61 -11.03 0.17
C TYR A 1 -20.71 -10.00 0.23
N LEU A 2 -21.66 -10.13 1.15
CA LEU A 2 -22.67 -9.10 1.41
C LEU A 2 -22.45 -8.63 2.85
N SER A 3 -22.03 -7.38 3.01
CA SER A 3 -22.04 -6.71 4.32
C SER A 3 -23.44 -6.15 4.54
N ALA A 4 -24.09 -6.55 5.63
CA ALA A 4 -25.47 -6.15 5.88
C ALA A 4 -25.55 -4.71 6.41
N ASP A 5 -26.68 -4.04 6.19
CA ASP A 5 -26.95 -2.71 6.76
C ASP A 5 -26.73 -2.70 8.28
N GLY A 6 -25.84 -1.82 8.75
CA GLY A 6 -25.46 -1.67 10.16
C GLY A 6 -24.30 -2.58 10.61
N GLU A 7 -23.76 -3.44 9.75
CA GLU A 7 -22.59 -4.27 10.06
C GLU A 7 -21.37 -3.38 10.35
N GLU A 8 -20.73 -3.59 11.51
CA GLU A 8 -19.67 -2.73 12.06
C GLU A 8 -20.02 -1.23 12.10
N GLY A 9 -21.32 -0.88 12.04
CA GLY A 9 -21.82 0.49 12.03
C GLY A 9 -21.94 1.16 10.66
N TYR A 10 -21.64 0.47 9.56
CA TYR A 10 -21.74 1.03 8.21
C TYR A 10 -23.18 1.03 7.68
N PRO A 11 -23.66 2.13 7.05
CA PRO A 11 -25.01 2.20 6.51
C PRO A 11 -25.13 1.46 5.16
N GLY A 12 -26.29 0.85 4.92
CA GLY A 12 -26.64 0.18 3.67
C GLY A 12 -26.10 -1.23 3.54
N ASN A 13 -26.78 -2.05 2.75
CA ASN A 13 -26.24 -3.34 2.33
C ASN A 13 -25.17 -3.09 1.27
N LEU A 14 -23.95 -3.60 1.50
CA LEU A 14 -22.84 -3.50 0.56
C LEU A 14 -22.54 -4.86 -0.07
N ALA A 15 -22.85 -5.01 -1.35
CA ALA A 15 -22.51 -6.20 -2.12
C ALA A 15 -21.09 -6.03 -2.70
N VAL A 16 -20.14 -6.84 -2.23
CA VAL A 16 -18.72 -6.78 -2.64
C VAL A 16 -18.34 -8.02 -3.41
N THR A 17 -17.64 -7.82 -4.53
CA THR A 17 -16.99 -8.88 -5.31
C THR A 17 -15.51 -8.58 -5.44
N VAL A 18 -14.67 -9.60 -5.22
CA VAL A 18 -13.22 -9.54 -5.43
C VAL A 18 -12.84 -10.67 -6.38
N ILE A 19 -12.17 -10.32 -7.48
CA ILE A 19 -11.69 -11.28 -8.48
C ILE A 19 -10.17 -11.24 -8.48
N TYR A 20 -9.55 -12.40 -8.29
CA TYR A 20 -8.11 -12.62 -8.47
C TYR A 20 -7.88 -13.31 -9.82
N THR A 21 -7.03 -12.76 -10.66
CA THR A 21 -6.68 -13.30 -11.98
C THR A 21 -5.17 -13.42 -12.11
N LEU A 22 -4.69 -14.59 -12.51
CA LEU A 22 -3.32 -14.80 -12.99
C LEU A 22 -3.33 -14.72 -14.51
N THR A 23 -2.40 -13.99 -15.10
CA THR A 23 -2.28 -13.83 -16.56
C THR A 23 -0.98 -14.45 -17.08
N ASP A 24 -0.93 -14.72 -18.39
CA ASP A 24 0.29 -15.20 -19.07
C ASP A 24 1.41 -14.13 -19.12
N ASN A 25 1.12 -12.90 -18.69
CA ASN A 25 2.10 -11.80 -18.63
C ASN A 25 2.79 -11.69 -17.26
N ASN A 26 2.75 -12.74 -16.44
CA ASN A 26 3.25 -12.76 -15.06
C ASN A 26 2.58 -11.71 -14.15
N GLU A 27 1.26 -11.53 -14.30
CA GLU A 27 0.50 -10.58 -13.50
C GLU A 27 -0.45 -11.30 -12.55
N LEU A 28 -0.48 -10.84 -11.30
CA LEU A 28 -1.58 -11.07 -10.36
C LEU A 28 -2.45 -9.82 -10.33
N LYS A 29 -3.56 -9.86 -11.07
CA LYS A 29 -4.57 -8.81 -11.12
C LYS A 29 -5.66 -9.06 -10.08
N LEU A 30 -6.00 -8.01 -9.33
CA LEU A 30 -7.14 -7.94 -8.43
C LEU A 30 -8.12 -6.91 -8.97
N GLU A 31 -9.40 -7.27 -8.98
CA GLU A 31 -10.49 -6.34 -9.28
C GLU A 31 -11.54 -6.44 -8.17
N MET A 32 -11.73 -5.33 -7.46
CA MET A 32 -12.66 -5.18 -6.36
C MET A 32 -13.79 -4.26 -6.79
N THR A 33 -15.02 -4.76 -6.76
CA THR A 33 -16.21 -3.99 -7.13
C THR A 33 -17.24 -4.05 -6.03
N ALA A 34 -17.98 -2.95 -5.82
CA ALA A 34 -19.09 -2.95 -4.88
C ALA A 34 -20.26 -2.06 -5.31
N THR A 35 -21.45 -2.42 -4.86
CA THR A 35 -22.68 -1.63 -4.99
C THR A 35 -23.41 -1.58 -3.66
N THR A 36 -24.19 -0.52 -3.44
CA THR A 36 -24.91 -0.28 -2.19
C THR A 36 -26.36 0.14 -2.42
N ASP A 37 -27.23 -0.10 -1.44
CA ASP A 37 -28.62 0.38 -1.41
C ASP A 37 -28.81 1.69 -0.60
N LYS A 38 -27.80 2.13 0.15
CA LYS A 38 -27.75 3.44 0.83
C LYS A 38 -26.38 4.09 0.65
N SER A 39 -26.31 5.41 0.79
CA SER A 39 -25.00 6.10 0.75
C SER A 39 -24.10 5.61 1.88
N THR A 40 -22.88 5.19 1.57
CA THR A 40 -21.95 4.57 2.54
C THR A 40 -20.50 4.86 2.18
N PRO A 41 -19.60 5.07 3.15
CA PRO A 41 -18.17 5.15 2.86
C PRO A 41 -17.62 3.79 2.43
N ILE A 42 -16.70 3.78 1.46
CA ILE A 42 -16.00 2.58 1.01
C ILE A 42 -14.57 2.88 0.59
N ASN A 43 -13.63 2.05 1.06
CA ASN A 43 -12.24 2.10 0.63
C ASN A 43 -11.62 0.70 0.81
N LEU A 44 -11.76 -0.16 -0.20
CA LEU A 44 -11.30 -1.56 -0.11
C LEU A 44 -9.82 -1.65 -0.46
N VAL A 45 -9.09 -2.50 0.27
CA VAL A 45 -7.64 -2.71 0.11
C VAL A 45 -7.30 -4.18 0.00
N ASN A 46 -6.14 -4.48 -0.60
CA ASN A 46 -5.50 -5.78 -0.45
C ASN A 46 -4.27 -5.61 0.44
N HIS A 47 -4.21 -6.37 1.53
CA HIS A 47 -3.22 -6.22 2.59
C HIS A 47 -2.16 -7.33 2.55
N SER A 48 -1.62 -7.61 1.35
CA SER A 48 -0.59 -8.64 1.16
C SER A 48 0.79 -8.16 1.62
N TYR A 49 1.51 -9.02 2.34
CA TYR A 49 2.91 -8.80 2.67
C TYR A 49 3.83 -9.46 1.64
N TRP A 50 4.72 -8.66 1.06
CA TRP A 50 5.68 -9.06 0.05
C TRP A 50 7.08 -9.16 0.62
N ASN A 51 7.81 -10.18 0.19
CA ASN A 51 9.26 -10.29 0.37
C ASN A 51 9.84 -10.94 -0.88
N LEU A 52 10.47 -10.13 -1.74
CA LEU A 52 11.01 -10.61 -3.01
C LEU A 52 12.31 -11.40 -2.86
N ALA A 53 12.91 -11.50 -1.67
CA ALA A 53 13.96 -12.48 -1.39
C ALA A 53 13.38 -13.89 -1.19
N GLY A 54 12.08 -14.00 -0.88
CA GLY A 54 11.36 -15.26 -0.73
C GLY A 54 10.94 -15.54 0.72
N HIS A 55 10.06 -16.53 0.89
CA HIS A 55 9.59 -16.93 2.21
C HIS A 55 10.74 -17.51 3.06
N GLY A 56 10.91 -17.01 4.28
CA GLY A 56 11.90 -17.50 5.23
C GLY A 56 13.33 -16.99 5.01
N THR A 57 13.57 -16.09 4.06
CA THR A 57 14.94 -15.59 3.77
C THR A 57 15.37 -14.42 4.64
N GLY A 58 14.46 -13.84 5.43
CA GLY A 58 14.78 -12.75 6.35
C GLY A 58 13.96 -11.50 6.08
N ASN A 59 14.60 -10.34 6.20
CA ASN A 59 13.94 -9.05 6.10
C ASN A 59 13.94 -8.47 4.67
N VAL A 60 13.18 -7.40 4.47
CA VAL A 60 13.06 -6.69 3.18
C VAL A 60 14.04 -5.52 3.05
N LEU A 61 14.93 -5.32 4.02
CA LEU A 61 15.74 -4.10 4.14
C LEU A 61 16.71 -3.92 2.96
N GLU A 62 17.19 -5.04 2.39
CA GLU A 62 18.08 -5.06 1.23
C GLU A 62 17.34 -4.95 -0.13
N GLN A 63 16.02 -4.71 -0.11
CA GLN A 63 15.22 -4.49 -1.32
C GLN A 63 15.15 -2.99 -1.63
N TYR A 64 15.12 -2.67 -2.92
CA TYR A 64 14.93 -1.32 -3.42
C TYR A 64 13.45 -1.06 -3.65
N LEU A 65 12.98 0.11 -3.23
CA LEU A 65 11.64 0.61 -3.48
C LEU A 65 11.71 1.88 -4.33
N THR A 66 10.77 2.01 -5.25
CA THR A 66 10.48 3.26 -5.96
C THR A 66 8.98 3.47 -5.89
N ILE A 67 8.53 4.67 -5.56
CA ILE A 67 7.12 5.05 -5.48
C ILE A 67 6.89 6.22 -6.44
N ASN A 68 5.88 6.10 -7.29
CA ASN A 68 5.45 7.16 -8.20
C ASN A 68 4.54 8.15 -7.47
N ALA A 69 5.12 8.92 -6.55
CA ALA A 69 4.40 9.90 -5.73
C ALA A 69 5.31 11.06 -5.36
N ASP A 70 4.88 12.29 -5.64
CA ASP A 70 5.62 13.50 -5.27
C ASP A 70 5.18 14.07 -3.91
N SER A 71 4.17 13.45 -3.29
CA SER A 71 3.56 13.92 -2.05
C SER A 71 3.01 12.78 -1.18
N TYR A 72 2.74 13.09 0.08
CA TYR A 72 2.15 12.18 1.06
C TYR A 72 1.16 12.94 1.95
N THR A 73 0.27 12.21 2.62
CA THR A 73 -0.65 12.80 3.61
C THR A 73 0.03 12.86 4.97
N LEU A 74 0.19 14.06 5.52
CA LEU A 74 0.77 14.26 6.85
C LEU A 74 -0.11 13.63 7.92
N THR A 75 0.48 12.99 8.92
CA THR A 75 -0.23 12.39 10.06
C THR A 75 0.17 13.03 11.38
N ASP A 76 -0.71 12.97 12.37
CA ASP A 76 -0.40 13.31 13.76
C ASP A 76 0.36 12.18 14.49
N GLU A 77 0.57 12.35 15.80
CA GLU A 77 1.29 11.41 16.66
C GLU A 77 0.60 10.03 16.79
N GLN A 78 -0.69 9.98 16.45
CA GLN A 78 -1.56 8.80 16.46
C GLN A 78 -1.67 8.15 15.07
N LEU A 79 -0.91 8.64 14.08
CA LEU A 79 -0.95 8.22 12.68
C LEU A 79 -2.28 8.54 11.97
N ILE A 80 -3.04 9.52 12.47
CA ILE A 80 -4.27 10.00 11.82
C ILE A 80 -3.89 11.12 10.85
N PRO A 81 -4.30 11.07 9.58
CA PRO A 81 -4.06 12.15 8.63
C PRO A 81 -4.62 13.50 9.12
N THR A 82 -3.83 14.56 8.98
CA THR A 82 -4.24 15.91 9.40
C THR A 82 -5.07 16.65 8.36
N GLY A 83 -5.21 16.06 7.16
CA GLY A 83 -5.73 16.72 5.96
C GLY A 83 -4.66 17.43 5.14
N GLU A 84 -3.44 17.65 5.66
CA GLU A 84 -2.37 18.28 4.90
C GLU A 84 -1.70 17.29 3.93
N ILE A 85 -1.38 17.77 2.74
CA ILE A 85 -0.58 17.06 1.74
C ILE A 85 0.77 17.78 1.62
N GLN A 86 1.86 17.04 1.82
CA GLN A 86 3.22 17.58 1.80
C GLN A 86 4.06 16.89 0.73
N SER A 87 5.03 17.61 0.19
CA SER A 87 5.97 17.04 -0.77
C SER A 87 6.89 16.02 -0.09
N VAL A 88 7.19 14.93 -0.78
CA VAL A 88 8.22 13.96 -0.34
C VAL A 88 9.64 14.49 -0.53
N LYS A 89 9.82 15.48 -1.41
CA LYS A 89 11.14 16.00 -1.80
C LYS A 89 11.92 16.50 -0.58
N ASP A 90 13.20 16.14 -0.53
CA ASP A 90 14.12 16.53 0.55
C ASP A 90 13.68 15.99 1.93
N THR A 91 12.88 14.91 1.96
CA THR A 91 12.45 14.21 3.19
C THR A 91 12.85 12.73 3.14
N PRO A 92 12.87 12.02 4.30
CA PRO A 92 13.05 10.56 4.33
C PRO A 92 11.94 9.74 3.65
N TYR A 93 10.88 10.39 3.17
CA TYR A 93 9.80 9.77 2.42
C TYR A 93 10.03 9.83 0.91
N ASP A 94 11.15 10.38 0.43
CA ASP A 94 11.43 10.47 -1.01
C ASP A 94 11.86 9.12 -1.61
N PHE A 95 10.88 8.36 -2.11
CA PHE A 95 11.12 7.17 -2.94
C PHE A 95 10.88 7.42 -4.42
N THR A 96 10.94 8.68 -4.90
CA THR A 96 10.72 9.00 -6.32
C THR A 96 11.81 8.41 -7.23
N GLN A 97 12.96 8.06 -6.65
CA GLN A 97 14.02 7.28 -7.26
C GLN A 97 14.25 5.97 -6.49
N PRO A 98 14.88 4.95 -7.10
CA PRO A 98 15.20 3.70 -6.40
C PRO A 98 16.01 3.94 -5.13
N GLN A 99 15.43 3.60 -3.98
CA GLN A 99 16.06 3.74 -2.67
C GLN A 99 16.01 2.41 -1.91
N LEU A 100 17.12 2.08 -1.26
CA LEU A 100 17.21 0.92 -0.38
C LEU A 100 16.32 1.16 0.85
N ILE A 101 15.45 0.19 1.19
CA ILE A 101 14.52 0.32 2.31
C ILE A 101 15.28 0.56 3.63
N GLU A 102 16.42 -0.10 3.84
CA GLU A 102 17.28 0.10 5.01
C GLU A 102 17.71 1.57 5.19
N GLU A 103 18.20 2.18 4.12
CA GLU A 103 18.73 3.55 4.17
C GLU A 103 17.59 4.56 4.40
N GLY A 104 16.41 4.33 3.81
CA GLY A 104 15.22 5.11 4.12
C GLY A 104 14.82 5.04 5.59
N ILE A 105 14.74 3.83 6.15
CA ILE A 105 14.41 3.63 7.57
C ILE A 105 15.43 4.33 8.48
N LYS A 106 16.73 4.29 8.14
CA LYS A 106 17.78 4.99 8.87
C LYS A 106 17.60 6.51 8.83
N GLN A 107 17.34 7.08 7.66
CA GLN A 107 17.04 8.51 7.50
C GLN A 107 15.80 8.92 8.30
N LEU A 108 14.74 8.09 8.26
CA LEU A 108 13.53 8.32 9.02
C LEU A 108 13.80 8.36 10.53
N LYS A 109 14.60 7.40 11.02
CA LYS A 109 15.02 7.34 12.43
C LYS A 109 15.81 8.58 12.85
N ASP A 110 16.73 9.03 12.01
CA ASP A 110 17.59 10.19 12.30
C ASP A 110 16.81 11.51 12.28
N THR A 111 15.82 11.64 11.39
CA THR A 111 14.95 12.81 11.26
C THR A 111 13.87 12.87 12.34
N LEU A 112 13.11 11.79 12.54
CA LEU A 112 11.95 11.80 13.45
C LEU A 112 12.31 11.58 14.92
N LYS A 113 13.46 10.94 15.22
CA LYS A 113 13.97 10.68 16.58
C LYS A 113 12.90 10.11 17.54
N GLN A 114 12.16 10.96 18.25
CA GLN A 114 11.13 10.58 19.21
C GLN A 114 9.85 10.06 18.54
N ASP A 115 9.58 10.51 17.31
CA ASP A 115 8.41 10.11 16.55
C ASP A 115 8.68 8.89 15.65
N TYR A 116 9.92 8.35 15.69
CA TYR A 116 10.27 7.16 14.95
C TYR A 116 9.51 5.93 15.47
N ARG A 117 8.63 5.36 14.63
CA ARG A 117 7.78 4.20 14.95
C ARG A 117 8.31 2.88 14.37
N GLY A 118 9.62 2.78 14.15
CA GLY A 118 10.25 1.54 13.70
C GLY A 118 10.35 1.36 12.20
N GLY A 119 9.71 2.20 11.38
CA GLY A 119 9.80 2.18 9.93
C GLY A 119 8.68 3.01 9.29
N TYR A 120 8.32 2.69 8.05
CA TYR A 120 7.27 3.36 7.30
C TYR A 120 5.89 2.79 7.62
N ASP A 121 4.94 3.71 7.80
CA ASP A 121 3.51 3.47 7.87
C ASP A 121 2.82 4.75 7.39
N LEU A 122 2.84 4.97 6.07
CA LEU A 122 2.45 6.26 5.48
C LEU A 122 1.69 6.10 4.17
N ASN A 123 0.66 6.93 3.99
CA ASN A 123 -0.07 7.04 2.73
C ASN A 123 0.62 8.06 1.80
N TYR A 124 1.07 7.56 0.65
CA TYR A 124 1.57 8.34 -0.47
C TYR A 124 0.41 8.80 -1.36
N VAL A 125 0.50 10.02 -1.87
CA VAL A 125 -0.41 10.57 -2.87
C VAL A 125 0.20 10.26 -4.24
N LEU A 126 -0.38 9.29 -4.94
CA LEU A 126 0.18 8.79 -6.20
C LEU A 126 0.06 9.84 -7.31
N ASN A 127 1.10 9.92 -8.14
CA ASN A 127 1.08 10.70 -9.36
C ASN A 127 0.23 9.97 -10.42
N GLY A 128 -0.44 10.74 -11.28
CA GLY A 128 -1.27 10.21 -12.37
C GLY A 128 -2.72 10.65 -12.30
N GLU A 129 -3.55 10.08 -13.15
CA GLU A 129 -5.00 10.34 -13.14
C GLU A 129 -5.74 9.17 -12.47
N SER A 130 -6.60 9.48 -11.50
CA SER A 130 -7.50 8.49 -10.92
C SER A 130 -8.35 7.83 -12.02
N ASP A 131 -8.75 6.59 -11.80
CA ASP A 131 -9.48 5.73 -12.74
C ASP A 131 -8.68 5.23 -13.97
N LYS A 132 -7.48 5.77 -14.24
CA LYS A 132 -6.51 5.15 -15.15
C LYS A 132 -5.61 4.18 -14.38
N LEU A 133 -5.26 3.06 -15.02
CA LEU A 133 -4.35 2.09 -14.43
C LEU A 133 -2.90 2.57 -14.64
N GLU A 134 -2.30 3.11 -13.59
CA GLU A 134 -0.97 3.74 -13.62
C GLU A 134 0.00 3.01 -12.69
N LEU A 135 1.31 3.17 -12.92
CA LEU A 135 2.34 2.61 -12.05
C LEU A 135 2.34 3.35 -10.70
N ALA A 136 2.17 2.60 -9.61
CA ALA A 136 2.21 3.12 -8.25
C ALA A 136 3.59 2.94 -7.61
N ALA A 137 4.19 1.75 -7.76
CA ALA A 137 5.46 1.44 -7.14
C ALA A 137 6.21 0.32 -7.86
N THR A 138 7.51 0.23 -7.61
CA THR A 138 8.37 -0.89 -8.01
C THR A 138 9.18 -1.36 -6.81
N VAL A 139 9.18 -2.67 -6.56
CA VAL A 139 10.06 -3.33 -5.59
C VAL A 139 11.05 -4.19 -6.35
N TYR A 140 12.33 -4.09 -6.02
CA TYR A 140 13.40 -4.87 -6.64
C TYR A 140 14.30 -5.50 -5.59
N GLU A 141 14.55 -6.80 -5.70
CA GLU A 141 15.50 -7.51 -4.84
C GLU A 141 16.70 -7.95 -5.69
N PRO A 142 17.92 -7.46 -5.38
CA PRO A 142 19.05 -7.60 -6.29
C PRO A 142 19.67 -9.00 -6.32
N GLN A 143 19.58 -9.79 -5.25
CA GLN A 143 20.25 -11.09 -5.15
C GLN A 143 19.55 -12.17 -6.00
N SER A 144 18.22 -12.17 -6.03
CA SER A 144 17.39 -13.02 -6.89
C SER A 144 17.09 -12.39 -8.25
N GLY A 145 17.28 -11.07 -8.38
CA GLY A 145 16.93 -10.30 -9.56
C GLY A 145 15.42 -10.10 -9.75
N ARG A 146 14.58 -10.55 -8.80
CA ARG A 146 13.12 -10.43 -8.88
C ARG A 146 12.69 -8.97 -8.73
N GLN A 147 11.75 -8.57 -9.59
CA GLN A 147 11.09 -7.27 -9.54
C GLN A 147 9.58 -7.46 -9.51
N MET A 148 8.90 -6.61 -8.74
CA MET A 148 7.46 -6.45 -8.75
C MET A 148 7.12 -4.99 -9.07
N GLU A 149 6.37 -4.77 -10.15
CA GLU A 149 5.72 -3.50 -10.45
C GLU A 149 4.27 -3.58 -9.94
N LEU A 150 3.82 -2.53 -9.27
CA LEU A 150 2.45 -2.41 -8.77
C LEU A 150 1.72 -1.31 -9.54
N TYR A 151 0.64 -1.67 -10.23
CA TYR A 151 -0.23 -0.74 -10.92
C TYR A 151 -1.58 -0.62 -10.23
N THR A 152 -2.20 0.56 -10.26
CA THR A 152 -3.50 0.80 -9.63
C THR A 152 -4.27 1.91 -10.32
N ASN A 153 -5.60 1.94 -10.10
CA ASN A 153 -6.46 3.05 -10.46
C ASN A 153 -6.84 3.95 -9.26
N GLN A 154 -6.28 3.68 -8.09
CA GLN A 154 -6.54 4.42 -6.86
C GLN A 154 -5.61 5.64 -6.72
N PRO A 155 -6.04 6.70 -6.01
CA PRO A 155 -5.25 7.93 -5.89
C PRO A 155 -4.11 7.84 -4.86
N GLY A 156 -4.13 6.87 -3.96
CA GLY A 156 -3.16 6.74 -2.86
C GLY A 156 -2.63 5.33 -2.70
N MET A 157 -1.56 5.22 -1.92
CA MET A 157 -0.97 3.94 -1.52
C MET A 157 -0.36 4.03 -0.13
N GLN A 158 -0.81 3.18 0.79
CA GLN A 158 -0.13 2.97 2.07
C GLN A 158 1.13 2.13 1.84
N PHE A 159 2.29 2.63 2.27
CA PHE A 159 3.50 1.82 2.39
C PHE A 159 3.75 1.51 3.87
N TYR A 160 3.66 0.22 4.20
CA TYR A 160 3.99 -0.30 5.52
C TYR A 160 5.20 -1.22 5.43
N SER A 161 6.28 -0.90 6.16
CA SER A 161 7.53 -1.69 6.11
C SER A 161 7.58 -2.85 7.12
N GLY A 162 6.44 -3.35 7.60
CA GLY A 162 6.43 -4.53 8.48
C GLY A 162 6.92 -4.24 9.89
N ASN A 163 6.56 -3.08 10.47
CA ASN A 163 7.05 -2.58 11.75
C ASN A 163 6.47 -3.32 12.97
N PHE A 164 6.14 -4.61 12.82
CA PHE A 164 5.78 -5.49 13.93
C PHE A 164 6.82 -5.28 15.02
N GLY A 165 6.43 -4.85 16.23
CA GLY A 165 7.36 -4.49 17.30
C GLY A 165 8.25 -5.67 17.74
N LYS A 166 8.46 -5.87 19.04
CA LYS A 166 9.23 -7.04 19.53
C LYS A 166 8.46 -8.39 19.39
N GLY A 167 7.40 -8.42 18.58
CA GLY A 167 6.54 -9.58 18.42
C GLY A 167 7.15 -10.61 17.47
N GLU A 168 7.08 -11.87 17.88
CA GLU A 168 7.29 -13.03 17.01
C GLU A 168 5.93 -13.52 16.53
N ILE A 169 5.69 -13.47 15.23
CA ILE A 169 4.41 -13.90 14.63
C ILE A 169 4.63 -15.28 13.99
N PRO A 170 3.86 -16.32 14.38
CA PRO A 170 3.92 -17.62 13.73
C PRO A 170 3.58 -17.50 12.24
N GLY A 171 4.48 -17.95 11.39
CA GLY A 171 4.36 -17.91 9.94
C GLY A 171 4.16 -19.29 9.31
N LYS A 172 4.22 -19.33 7.98
CA LYS A 172 4.08 -20.58 7.21
C LYS A 172 5.33 -21.45 7.38
N GLY A 173 5.16 -22.77 7.48
CA GLY A 173 6.29 -23.72 7.48
C GLY A 173 7.31 -23.46 8.58
N ASP A 174 6.85 -23.29 9.81
CA ASP A 174 7.65 -23.07 11.03
C ASP A 174 8.55 -21.80 11.02
N VAL A 175 8.39 -20.93 10.03
CA VAL A 175 9.05 -19.62 10.01
C VAL A 175 8.40 -18.70 11.03
N VAL A 176 9.21 -17.97 11.78
CA VAL A 176 8.76 -16.91 12.68
C VAL A 176 8.96 -15.56 12.01
N TYR A 177 7.86 -14.87 11.73
CA TYR A 177 7.86 -13.52 11.17
C TYR A 177 8.25 -12.49 12.23
N ARG A 178 9.19 -11.60 11.88
CA ARG A 178 9.73 -10.53 12.73
C ARG A 178 9.61 -9.18 12.02
N THR A 179 10.00 -8.11 12.71
CA THR A 179 10.08 -6.76 12.15
C THR A 179 10.78 -6.76 10.79
N HIS A 180 10.17 -6.08 9.82
CA HIS A 180 10.64 -5.94 8.44
C HIS A 180 10.73 -7.22 7.62
N GLN A 181 10.08 -8.33 8.00
CA GLN A 181 10.09 -9.56 7.19
C GLN A 181 9.14 -9.57 5.98
N GLY A 182 8.30 -8.55 5.87
CA GLY A 182 7.51 -8.27 4.68
C GLY A 182 7.14 -6.80 4.63
N LEU A 183 6.87 -6.31 3.43
CA LEU A 183 6.31 -4.98 3.19
C LEU A 183 4.90 -5.07 2.63
N CYS A 184 4.06 -4.08 2.92
CA CYS A 184 2.72 -3.93 2.36
C CYS A 184 2.69 -2.69 1.46
N LEU A 185 2.00 -2.81 0.32
CA LEU A 185 1.74 -1.71 -0.61
C LEU A 185 0.25 -1.72 -0.92
N GLU A 186 -0.53 -0.93 -0.17
CA GLU A 186 -1.98 -0.98 -0.16
C GLU A 186 -2.52 0.19 -0.97
N THR A 187 -2.93 -0.06 -2.21
CA THR A 187 -3.48 1.00 -3.05
C THR A 187 -4.92 1.29 -2.64
N GLN A 188 -5.28 2.57 -2.53
CA GLN A 188 -6.51 2.99 -1.87
C GLN A 188 -6.83 4.47 -2.08
N TYR A 189 -8.00 4.90 -1.62
CA TYR A 189 -8.21 6.30 -1.27
C TYR A 189 -7.46 6.66 0.02
N PHE A 190 -7.22 7.96 0.24
CA PHE A 190 -6.46 8.41 1.41
C PHE A 190 -7.15 8.00 2.71
N PRO A 191 -6.42 7.51 3.72
CA PRO A 191 -7.00 7.30 5.05
C PRO A 191 -7.66 8.59 5.55
N ASP A 192 -8.70 8.44 6.36
CA ASP A 192 -9.46 9.56 6.95
C ASP A 192 -10.21 10.48 5.95
N SER A 193 -10.33 10.10 4.66
CA SER A 193 -11.04 10.90 3.65
C SER A 193 -12.50 11.24 3.99
N VAL A 194 -13.16 10.48 4.88
CA VAL A 194 -14.52 10.82 5.35
C VAL A 194 -14.56 12.06 6.25
N ASN A 195 -13.44 12.37 6.92
CA ASN A 195 -13.31 13.48 7.87
C ASN A 195 -12.50 14.65 7.31
N GLN A 196 -11.79 14.46 6.19
CA GLN A 196 -10.93 15.46 5.55
C GLN A 196 -11.58 16.03 4.27
N PRO A 197 -12.21 17.23 4.31
CA PRO A 197 -13.00 17.75 3.19
C PRO A 197 -12.22 18.01 1.90
N ASN A 198 -10.89 18.15 2.00
CA ASN A 198 -9.99 18.37 0.87
C ASN A 198 -9.44 17.07 0.27
N PHE A 199 -9.72 15.91 0.87
CA PHE A 199 -9.38 14.61 0.30
C PHE A 199 -10.46 14.13 -0.67
N PRO A 200 -10.12 13.22 -1.61
CA PRO A 200 -11.11 12.66 -2.51
C PRO A 200 -12.23 11.93 -1.74
N SER A 201 -13.48 12.16 -2.14
CA SER A 201 -14.62 11.54 -1.47
C SER A 201 -14.63 10.03 -1.65
N VAL A 202 -14.92 9.31 -0.57
CA VAL A 202 -15.05 7.84 -0.52
C VAL A 202 -16.49 7.38 -0.35
N ILE A 203 -17.47 8.26 -0.58
CA ILE A 203 -18.89 7.92 -0.39
C ILE A 203 -19.46 7.30 -1.67
N LEU A 204 -19.80 6.02 -1.59
CA LEU A 204 -20.56 5.31 -2.62
C LEU A 204 -22.06 5.54 -2.42
N ARG A 205 -22.76 5.94 -3.48
CA ARG A 205 -24.21 6.20 -3.48
C ARG A 205 -24.98 5.13 -4.26
N PRO A 206 -26.27 4.93 -3.97
CA PRO A 206 -27.11 4.03 -4.75
C PRO A 206 -27.08 4.37 -6.25
N GLY A 207 -26.98 3.34 -7.09
CA GLY A 207 -26.82 3.49 -8.55
C GLY A 207 -25.39 3.70 -9.03
N GLN A 208 -24.42 3.92 -8.14
CA GLN A 208 -22.99 3.93 -8.47
C GLN A 208 -22.37 2.54 -8.29
N THR A 209 -21.22 2.32 -8.91
CA THR A 209 -20.38 1.14 -8.70
C THR A 209 -18.99 1.60 -8.27
N TYR A 210 -18.56 1.13 -7.10
CA TYR A 210 -17.16 1.24 -6.69
C TYR A 210 -16.32 0.28 -7.52
N ARG A 211 -15.14 0.73 -7.96
CA ARG A 211 -14.21 -0.11 -8.73
C ARG A 211 -12.75 0.22 -8.41
N HIS A 212 -12.04 -0.78 -7.90
CA HIS A 212 -10.61 -0.71 -7.60
C HIS A 212 -9.89 -1.86 -8.30
N ILE A 213 -8.92 -1.51 -9.14
CA ILE A 213 -8.02 -2.45 -9.82
C ILE A 213 -6.62 -2.31 -9.25
N MET A 214 -5.99 -3.44 -8.96
CA MET A 214 -4.60 -3.52 -8.52
C MET A 214 -3.90 -4.63 -9.32
N VAL A 215 -2.74 -4.37 -9.90
CA VAL A 215 -1.99 -5.36 -10.69
C VAL A 215 -0.56 -5.46 -10.18
N HIS A 216 -0.19 -6.64 -9.67
CA HIS A 216 1.20 -6.96 -9.36
C HIS A 216 1.81 -7.66 -10.56
N LYS A 217 2.77 -7.05 -11.21
CA LYS A 217 3.47 -7.59 -12.37
C LYS A 217 4.88 -8.01 -11.99
N PHE A 218 5.22 -9.27 -12.24
CA PHE A 218 6.50 -9.83 -11.85
C PHE A 218 7.44 -9.99 -13.05
N SER A 219 8.72 -9.73 -12.81
CA SER A 219 9.78 -9.94 -13.80
C SER A 219 11.11 -10.23 -13.11
N THR A 220 12.13 -10.55 -13.89
CA THR A 220 13.51 -10.69 -13.42
C THR A 220 14.42 -9.78 -14.22
N LYS A 221 15.27 -9.00 -13.56
CA LYS A 221 16.38 -8.29 -14.22
C LYS A 221 17.53 -9.28 -14.41
N GLN A 222 18.07 -9.36 -15.62
CA GLN A 222 19.35 -10.05 -15.81
C GLN A 222 20.42 -9.24 -15.05
N ALA A 223 21.22 -9.91 -14.23
CA ALA A 223 22.44 -9.31 -13.75
C ALA A 223 23.28 -8.93 -14.97
N ASN A 224 23.69 -7.66 -15.09
CA ASN A 224 24.75 -7.31 -16.03
C ASN A 224 25.99 -8.08 -15.56
N LEU A 225 26.30 -9.19 -16.25
CA LEU A 225 27.55 -9.94 -16.10
C LEU A 225 28.73 -9.12 -16.64
#